data_AF-A0A3L6JC16-F1
#
_entry.id   AF-A0A3L6JC16-F1
#
_cell.length_a   1.000
_cell.length_b   1.000
_cell.length_c   1.000
_cell.angle_alpha   90.00
_cell.angle_beta   90.00
_cell.angle_gamma   90.00
#
_symmetry.space_group_name_H-M   'P 1'
#
loop_
_entity.id
_entity.type
_entity.pdbx_description
1 polymer ?
#
loop_
_entity_poly.entity_id
_entity_poly.type
_entity_poly.pdbx_seq_one_letter_code
_entity_poly.pdbx_strand_id
1 'polypeptide(L)'
;MSQNRRSLRFSHSTCPVCGSNEVARDDLKGDLLCTNCGHIINRGETRAVGKFDIAQHLRREGKLTFPKLLEVTGASEDKLFGVLQSMVEMGLIEELQSSYQMTKRGLRWYRQRLGQEYGY
;
A
#
# COMPACT_ATOMS: atom_id res chain seq x y z
N MET A 1 -26.55 15.22 3.31
CA MET A 1 -25.49 14.53 2.53
C MET A 1 -24.16 15.15 2.90
N SER A 2 -23.35 14.45 3.70
CA SER A 2 -22.08 14.97 4.24
C SER A 2 -20.97 14.83 3.20
N GLN A 3 -20.49 15.96 2.67
CA GLN A 3 -19.30 16.01 1.82
C GLN A 3 -18.06 16.02 2.72
N ASN A 4 -17.33 14.90 2.75
CA ASN A 4 -15.99 14.82 3.31
C ASN A 4 -15.06 15.77 2.54
N ARG A 5 -14.80 16.96 3.08
CA ARG A 5 -13.76 17.87 2.58
C ARG A 5 -12.39 17.30 2.94
N ARG A 6 -11.83 16.49 2.05
CA ARG A 6 -10.40 16.10 2.08
C ARG A 6 -9.58 17.40 2.00
N SER A 7 -8.85 17.74 3.06
CA SER A 7 -8.03 18.95 3.13
C SER A 7 -6.77 18.78 2.28
N LEU A 8 -6.79 19.29 1.05
CA LEU A 8 -5.60 19.32 0.19
C LEU A 8 -4.64 20.39 0.73
N ARG A 9 -3.44 19.98 1.15
CA ARG A 9 -2.37 20.91 1.55
C ARG A 9 -1.68 21.44 0.28
N PHE A 10 -1.77 22.74 0.05
CA PHE A 10 -1.14 23.42 -1.09
C PHE A 10 0.39 23.39 -0.95
N SER A 11 1.10 22.87 -1.96
CA SER A 11 2.56 22.94 -2.03
C SER A 11 2.99 24.09 -2.95
N HIS A 12 4.15 24.70 -2.69
CA HIS A 12 4.68 25.84 -3.47
C HIS A 12 5.19 25.48 -4.89
N SER A 13 4.68 24.40 -5.48
CA SER A 13 5.15 23.92 -6.78
C SER A 13 4.18 24.28 -7.91
N THR A 14 4.72 24.70 -9.04
CA THR A 14 3.99 25.06 -10.27
C THR A 14 3.79 23.83 -11.15
N CYS A 15 2.61 23.70 -11.74
CA CYS A 15 2.35 22.67 -12.74
C CYS A 15 3.15 22.96 -14.03
N PRO A 16 4.00 22.04 -14.52
CA PRO A 16 4.79 22.26 -15.73
C PRO A 16 3.95 22.24 -17.02
N VAL A 17 2.70 21.75 -16.97
CA VAL A 17 1.82 21.64 -18.14
C VAL A 17 0.93 22.86 -18.32
N CYS A 18 0.36 23.39 -17.24
CA CYS A 18 -0.60 24.50 -17.31
C CYS A 18 -0.18 25.77 -16.56
N GLY A 19 0.98 25.76 -15.89
CA GLY A 19 1.49 26.90 -15.12
C GLY A 19 0.72 27.21 -13.84
N SER A 20 -0.31 26.44 -13.48
CA SER A 20 -1.10 26.65 -12.26
C SER A 20 -0.28 26.34 -11.00
N ASN A 21 -0.52 27.12 -9.94
CA ASN A 21 0.00 26.88 -8.59
C ASN A 21 -0.94 25.99 -7.76
N GLU A 22 -2.08 25.59 -8.33
CA GLU A 22 -3.04 24.73 -7.69
C GLU A 22 -2.57 23.28 -7.81
N VAL A 23 -1.79 22.88 -6.81
CA VAL A 23 -1.24 21.54 -6.69
C VAL A 23 -1.67 20.94 -5.36
N ALA A 24 -1.99 19.66 -5.40
CA ALA A 24 -2.37 18.88 -4.26
C ALA A 24 -1.54 17.61 -4.19
N ARG A 25 -1.27 17.16 -2.97
CA ARG A 25 -0.71 15.84 -2.74
C ARG A 25 -1.86 14.86 -2.57
N ASP A 26 -1.84 13.78 -3.34
CA ASP A 26 -2.67 12.62 -3.08
C ASP A 26 -2.03 11.84 -1.93
N ASP A 27 -2.58 12.01 -0.73
CA ASP A 27 -2.11 11.33 0.46
C ASP A 27 -2.15 9.79 0.30
N LEU A 28 -3.01 9.26 -0.59
CA LEU A 28 -3.14 7.82 -0.83
C LEU A 28 -1.99 7.20 -1.63
N LYS A 29 -1.35 8.00 -2.49
CA LYS A 29 -0.31 7.52 -3.42
C LYS A 29 1.03 8.20 -3.19
N GLY A 30 1.05 9.31 -2.45
CA GLY A 30 2.19 10.21 -2.37
C GLY A 30 2.41 11.04 -3.65
N ASP A 31 1.49 10.92 -4.62
CA ASP A 31 1.56 11.64 -5.89
C ASP A 31 1.30 13.13 -5.66
N LEU A 32 2.09 13.97 -6.30
CA LEU A 32 1.81 15.40 -6.42
C LEU A 32 1.09 15.62 -7.74
N LEU A 33 -0.13 16.12 -7.70
CA LEU A 33 -0.96 16.37 -8.88
C LEU A 33 -1.42 17.83 -8.94
N CYS A 34 -1.53 18.34 -10.16
CA CYS A 34 -2.20 19.62 -10.40
C CYS A 34 -3.70 19.44 -10.33
N THR A 35 -4.38 20.20 -9.48
CA THR A 35 -5.85 20.16 -9.36
C THR A 35 -6.56 20.91 -10.46
N ASN A 36 -5.85 21.75 -11.22
CA ASN A 36 -6.39 22.48 -12.36
C ASN A 36 -6.46 21.62 -13.65
N CYS A 37 -5.36 20.97 -14.03
CA CYS A 37 -5.30 20.17 -15.28
C CYS A 37 -5.21 18.65 -15.08
N GLY A 38 -5.14 18.18 -13.83
CA GLY A 38 -5.04 16.75 -13.52
C GLY A 38 -3.66 16.12 -13.79
N HIS A 39 -2.66 16.91 -14.20
CA HIS A 39 -1.31 16.40 -14.47
C HIS A 39 -0.61 15.94 -13.19
N ILE A 40 -0.03 14.74 -13.21
CA ILE A 40 0.82 14.24 -12.12
C ILE A 40 2.21 14.85 -12.26
N ILE A 41 2.54 15.76 -11.35
CA ILE A 41 3.79 16.53 -11.31
C ILE A 41 4.92 15.67 -10.76
N ASN A 42 4.65 14.88 -9.73
CA ASN A 42 5.62 13.96 -9.15
C ASN A 42 4.89 12.68 -8.76
N ARG A 43 5.42 11.53 -9.18
CA ARG A 43 4.93 10.25 -8.66
C ARG A 43 5.64 9.98 -7.34
N GLY A 44 4.87 9.66 -6.31
CA GLY A 44 5.47 9.07 -5.12
C GLY A 44 6.09 7.75 -5.54
N GLU A 45 7.42 7.64 -5.53
CA GLU A 45 8.11 6.35 -5.71
C GLU A 45 7.86 5.47 -4.48
N THR A 46 6.65 4.94 -4.36
CA THR A 46 6.33 3.93 -3.36
C THR A 46 6.70 2.58 -3.95
N ARG A 47 7.49 1.79 -3.24
CA ARG A 47 7.83 0.43 -3.68
C ARG A 47 6.55 -0.38 -3.86
N ALA A 48 6.40 -1.02 -5.01
CA ALA A 48 5.28 -1.93 -5.23
C ALA A 48 5.42 -3.12 -4.27
N VAL A 49 4.44 -3.26 -3.36
CA VAL A 49 4.37 -4.38 -2.41
C VAL A 49 3.19 -5.26 -2.78
N GLY A 50 3.48 -6.54 -2.97
CA GLY A 50 2.51 -7.58 -3.29
C GLY A 50 2.15 -8.44 -2.09
N LYS A 51 1.07 -9.22 -2.26
CA LYS A 51 0.60 -10.21 -1.27
C LYS A 51 1.68 -11.25 -0.92
N PHE A 52 2.53 -11.58 -1.89
CA PHE A 52 3.59 -12.56 -1.70
C PHE A 52 4.70 -12.03 -0.81
N ASP A 53 5.13 -10.78 -1.02
CA ASP A 53 6.14 -10.11 -0.18
C ASP A 53 5.71 -10.08 1.29
N ILE A 54 4.46 -9.67 1.55
CA ILE A 54 3.88 -9.67 2.91
C ILE A 54 3.87 -11.08 3.49
N ALA A 55 3.44 -12.08 2.71
CA ALA A 55 3.42 -13.47 3.17
C ALA A 55 4.83 -14.00 3.47
N GLN A 56 5.85 -13.59 2.73
CA GLN A 56 7.25 -13.96 2.98
C GLN A 56 7.74 -13.39 4.33
N HIS A 57 7.45 -12.11 4.61
CA HIS A 57 7.77 -11.50 5.91
C HIS A 57 7.05 -12.19 7.06
N LEU A 58 5.74 -12.42 6.94
CA LEU A 58 4.95 -13.13 7.94
C LEU A 58 5.40 -14.59 8.12
N ARG A 59 5.84 -15.25 7.05
CA ARG A 59 6.37 -16.63 7.15
C ARG A 59 7.68 -16.69 7.94
N ARG A 60 8.53 -15.67 7.80
CA ARG A 60 9.84 -15.55 8.45
C ARG A 60 9.71 -15.13 9.92
N GLU A 61 8.87 -14.15 10.21
CA GLU A 61 8.77 -13.51 11.53
C GLU A 61 7.57 -14.03 12.36
N GLY A 62 6.65 -14.75 11.74
CA GLY A 62 5.47 -15.35 12.36
C GLY A 62 4.30 -14.37 12.47
N LYS A 63 4.49 -13.27 13.21
CA LYS A 63 3.49 -12.22 13.40
C LYS A 63 4.13 -10.83 13.31
N LEU A 64 3.48 -9.90 12.62
CA LEU A 64 3.98 -8.54 12.46
C LEU A 64 2.88 -7.50 12.63
N THR A 65 3.22 -6.37 13.25
CA THR A 65 2.32 -5.22 13.36
C THR A 65 2.33 -4.41 12.05
N PHE A 66 1.29 -3.59 11.85
CA PHE A 66 1.23 -2.69 10.69
C PHE A 66 2.48 -1.79 10.55
N PRO A 67 2.97 -1.12 11.62
CA PRO A 67 4.17 -0.28 11.50
C PRO A 67 5.41 -1.09 11.10
N LYS A 68 5.54 -2.33 11.60
CA LYS A 68 6.68 -3.17 11.24
C LYS A 68 6.61 -3.61 9.78
N LEU A 69 5.43 -3.97 9.29
CA LEU A 69 5.21 -4.27 7.88
C LEU A 69 5.50 -3.07 6.99
N LEU A 70 5.13 -1.86 7.41
CA LEU A 70 5.46 -0.63 6.69
C LEU A 70 6.98 -0.44 6.56
N GLU A 71 7.69 -0.58 7.69
CA GLU A 71 9.16 -0.46 7.76
C GLU A 71 9.87 -1.47 6.85
N VAL A 72 9.49 -2.75 6.92
CA VAL A 72 10.20 -3.82 6.18
C VAL A 72 9.84 -3.85 4.70
N THR A 73 8.63 -3.42 4.32
CA THR A 73 8.18 -3.44 2.93
C THR A 73 8.49 -2.14 2.18
N GLY A 74 8.60 -1.01 2.89
CA GLY A 74 8.80 0.31 2.29
C GLY A 74 7.62 0.78 1.43
N ALA A 75 6.44 0.19 1.59
CA ALA A 75 5.21 0.64 0.94
C ALA A 75 4.66 1.92 1.61
N SER A 76 3.83 2.65 0.87
CA SER A 76 2.94 3.63 1.51
C SER A 76 1.90 2.95 2.38
N GLU A 77 1.38 3.69 3.37
CA GLU A 77 0.35 3.21 4.30
C GLU A 77 -0.88 2.68 3.55
N ASP A 78 -1.43 3.44 2.60
CA ASP A 78 -2.64 3.04 1.87
C ASP A 78 -2.42 1.82 0.99
N LYS A 79 -1.23 1.69 0.40
CA LYS A 79 -0.90 0.53 -0.41
C LYS A 79 -0.81 -0.71 0.47
N LEU A 80 -0.09 -0.62 1.58
CA LEU A 80 0.04 -1.71 2.54
C LEU A 80 -1.34 -2.09 3.09
N PHE A 81 -2.14 -1.10 3.49
CA PHE A 81 -3.50 -1.30 3.99
C PHE A 81 -4.37 -2.02 2.97
N GLY A 82 -4.41 -1.56 1.71
CA GLY A 82 -5.20 -2.22 0.66
C GLY A 82 -4.77 -3.66 0.39
N VAL A 83 -3.47 -3.96 0.45
CA VAL A 83 -2.98 -5.34 0.30
C VAL A 83 -3.36 -6.20 1.51
N LEU A 84 -3.18 -5.70 2.73
CA LEU A 84 -3.53 -6.41 3.96
C LEU A 84 -5.03 -6.69 4.03
N GLN A 85 -5.87 -5.69 3.75
CA GLN A 85 -7.32 -5.86 3.68
C GLN A 85 -7.70 -6.95 2.68
N SER A 86 -7.15 -6.92 1.46
CA SER A 86 -7.38 -7.97 0.46
C SER A 86 -6.94 -9.34 0.97
N MET A 87 -5.80 -9.43 1.68
CA MET A 87 -5.31 -10.70 2.25
C MET A 87 -6.20 -11.23 3.37
N VAL A 88 -6.76 -10.36 4.20
CA VAL A 88 -7.74 -10.70 5.25
C VAL A 88 -9.04 -11.20 4.62
N GLU A 89 -9.58 -10.47 3.64
CA GLU A 89 -10.82 -10.85 2.93
C GLU A 89 -10.71 -12.20 2.22
N MET A 90 -9.54 -12.52 1.68
CA MET A 90 -9.25 -13.83 1.08
C MET A 90 -8.98 -14.94 2.12
N GLY A 91 -8.93 -14.61 3.41
CA GLY A 91 -8.60 -15.51 4.51
C GLY A 91 -7.16 -16.02 4.48
N LEU A 92 -6.23 -15.27 3.90
CA LEU A 92 -4.81 -15.64 3.85
C LEU A 92 -4.08 -15.24 5.14
N ILE A 93 -4.46 -14.10 5.71
CA ILE A 93 -3.94 -13.61 6.99
C ILE A 93 -5.11 -13.30 7.91
N GLU A 94 -4.84 -13.22 9.20
CA GLU A 94 -5.78 -12.76 10.22
C GLU A 94 -5.13 -11.67 11.06
N GLU A 95 -5.95 -10.73 11.52
CA GLU A 95 -5.53 -9.66 12.42
C GLU A 95 -5.92 -10.03 13.85
N LEU A 96 -4.91 -10.13 14.73
CA LEU A 96 -5.05 -10.42 16.15
C LEU A 96 -4.27 -9.38 16.95
N GLN A 97 -4.95 -8.65 17.83
CA GLN A 97 -4.33 -7.68 18.74
C GLN A 97 -3.38 -6.71 18.01
N SER A 98 -3.83 -6.12 16.89
CA SER A 98 -3.05 -5.18 16.07
C SER A 98 -1.80 -5.80 15.40
N SER A 99 -1.75 -7.12 15.30
CA SER A 99 -0.73 -7.86 14.57
C SER A 99 -1.36 -8.76 13.52
N TYR A 100 -0.67 -8.95 12.40
CA TYR A 100 -1.06 -9.84 11.33
C TYR A 100 -0.28 -11.13 11.44
N GLN A 101 -0.96 -12.24 11.20
CA GLN A 101 -0.33 -13.56 11.07
C GLN A 101 -0.97 -14.36 9.95
N MET A 102 -0.25 -15.36 9.43
CA MET A 102 -0.77 -16.22 8.37
C MET A 102 -1.74 -17.27 8.90
N THR A 103 -2.85 -17.46 8.20
CA THR A 103 -3.76 -18.58 8.47
C THR A 103 -3.22 -19.89 7.87
N LYS A 104 -3.82 -21.03 8.23
CA LYS A 104 -3.54 -22.32 7.56
C LYS A 104 -3.78 -22.27 6.05
N ARG A 105 -4.80 -21.51 5.61
CA ARG A 105 -5.11 -21.29 4.19
C ARG A 105 -4.03 -20.43 3.54
N GLY A 106 -3.60 -19.34 4.19
CA GLY A 106 -2.50 -18.51 3.74
C GLY A 106 -1.21 -19.29 3.55
N LEU A 107 -0.89 -20.20 4.47
CA LEU A 107 0.29 -21.04 4.37
C LEU A 107 0.24 -21.99 3.17
N ARG A 108 -0.91 -22.60 2.88
CA ARG A 108 -1.10 -23.42 1.68
C ARG A 108 -0.94 -22.60 0.41
N TRP A 109 -1.58 -21.43 0.36
CA TRP A 109 -1.48 -20.50 -0.77
C TRP A 109 -0.04 -20.04 -1.01
N TYR A 110 0.70 -19.70 0.06
CA TYR A 110 2.10 -19.28 -0.03
C TYR A 110 3.00 -20.39 -0.58
N ARG A 111 2.82 -21.63 -0.11
CA ARG A 111 3.55 -22.80 -0.63
C ARG A 111 3.22 -23.07 -2.10
N GLN A 112 1.95 -22.95 -2.48
CA GLN A 112 1.54 -23.11 -3.88
C GLN A 112 2.19 -22.06 -4.78
N ARG A 113 2.26 -20.80 -4.33
CA ARG A 113 2.99 -19.75 -5.05
C ARG A 113 4.48 -20.02 -5.14
N LEU A 114 5.13 -20.44 -4.06
CA LEU A 114 6.53 -20.85 -4.11
C LEU A 114 6.77 -21.97 -5.12
N GLY A 115 5.89 -22.99 -5.17
CA GLY A 115 5.99 -24.08 -6.15
C GLY A 115 5.78 -23.61 -7.60
N GLN A 116 4.90 -22.63 -7.82
CA GLN A 116 4.72 -22.00 -9.14
C GLN A 116 5.89 -21.10 -9.55
N GLU A 117 6.52 -20.43 -8.58
CA GLU A 117 7.60 -19.48 -8.82
C GLU A 117 8.97 -20.16 -8.99
N TYR A 118 9.17 -21.33 -8.35
CA TYR A 118 10.42 -22.08 -8.35
C TYR A 118 10.36 -23.47 -9.01
N GLY A 119 9.20 -23.90 -9.52
CA GLY A 119 9.05 -25.09 -10.36
C GLY A 119 9.58 -26.38 -9.74
N TYR A 120 8.75 -27.04 -8.92
CA TYR A 120 8.86 -28.48 -8.64
C TYR A 120 7.64 -29.21 -9.18
#